data_AF-A0A1V1PKL9-F1
#
_entry.id   AF-A0A1V1PKL9-F1
#
_cell.length_a   1.000
_cell.length_b   1.000
_cell.length_c   1.000
_cell.angle_alpha   90.00
_cell.angle_beta   90.00
_cell.angle_gamma   90.00
#
_symmetry.space_group_name_H-M   'P 1'
#
loop_
_entity.id
_entity.type
_entity.pdbx_description
1 polymer ?
#
loop_
_entity_poly.entity_id
_entity_poly.type
_entity_poly.pdbx_seq_one_letter_code
_entity_poly.pdbx_strand_id
1 'polypeptide(L)'
;MSLPLKDQNALRLYAVVAANLVAFFALQRSGALAAGDWLGAFDDWQSAAPAALGLIFIGILNAQVDALTKARLIYLRINDPLPGAEAFTRWGPGDERVDMSALAAKFSALPITAADQNRLWYRIFKSVESDAGVEHAHREYLFTRDYAFLAALMIPILGLSALFSFPSAGHAALYSAALVGQLILSARAARHHGRRLVCTALAVAGARTEGPRAAVPA
;
A
#
# COMPACT_ATOMS: atom_id res chain seq x y z
N MET A 1 17.13 6.80 17.54
CA MET A 1 15.73 6.34 17.67
C MET A 1 15.17 6.21 16.27
N SER A 2 14.97 5.00 15.75
CA SER A 2 14.40 4.81 14.41
C SER A 2 12.91 5.17 14.44
N LEU A 3 12.45 5.96 13.46
CA LEU A 3 11.05 6.32 13.33
C LEU A 3 10.16 5.06 13.20
N PRO A 4 8.92 5.08 13.70
CA PRO A 4 7.94 4.02 13.43
C PRO A 4 7.87 3.68 11.94
N LEU A 5 7.73 2.39 11.60
CA LEU A 5 7.69 1.88 10.21
C LEU A 5 6.70 2.65 9.31
N LYS A 6 5.58 3.10 9.88
CA LYS A 6 4.55 3.87 9.19
C LYS A 6 5.03 5.28 8.80
N ASP A 7 5.80 5.93 9.68
CA ASP A 7 6.29 7.30 9.48
C ASP A 7 7.40 7.36 8.43
N GLN A 8 8.16 6.27 8.28
CA GLN A 8 9.19 6.15 7.25
C GLN A 8 8.61 6.16 5.82
N ASN A 9 7.35 5.72 5.66
CA ASN A 9 6.68 5.71 4.36
C ASN A 9 5.93 7.02 4.05
N ALA A 10 5.70 7.89 5.04
CA ALA A 10 4.94 9.11 4.87
C ALA A 10 5.53 10.01 3.78
N LEU A 11 6.86 10.20 3.78
CA LEU A 11 7.56 11.01 2.78
C LEU A 11 7.35 10.46 1.35
N ARG A 12 7.42 9.13 1.18
CA ARG A 12 7.20 8.48 -0.13
C ARG A 12 5.75 8.68 -0.60
N LEU A 13 4.78 8.58 0.31
CA LEU A 13 3.38 8.81 0.00
C LEU A 13 3.13 10.27 -0.40
N TYR A 14 3.72 11.24 0.31
CA TYR A 14 3.61 12.66 -0.06
C TYR A 14 4.26 12.95 -1.42
N ALA A 15 5.42 12.35 -1.71
CA ALA A 15 6.07 12.48 -3.01
C ALA A 15 5.19 12.00 -4.16
N VAL A 16 4.48 10.88 -3.98
CA VAL A 16 3.52 10.36 -4.96
C VAL A 16 2.40 11.36 -5.23
N VAL A 17 1.79 11.93 -4.19
CA VAL A 17 0.69 12.87 -4.39
C VAL A 17 1.20 14.17 -5.03
N ALA A 18 2.36 14.67 -4.61
CA ALA A 18 3.01 15.82 -5.24
C ALA A 18 3.30 15.59 -6.73
N ALA A 19 3.80 14.39 -7.10
CA ALA A 19 4.06 14.05 -8.50
C ALA A 19 2.78 14.07 -9.36
N ASN A 20 1.66 13.57 -8.83
CA ASN A 20 0.38 13.65 -9.53
C ASN A 20 -0.15 15.08 -9.65
N LEU A 21 0.07 15.94 -8.65
CA LEU A 21 -0.28 17.35 -8.75
C LEU A 21 0.54 18.06 -9.82
N VAL A 22 1.85 17.81 -9.88
CA VAL A 22 2.70 18.33 -10.94
C VAL A 22 2.19 17.89 -12.31
N ALA A 23 1.82 16.61 -12.48
CA ALA A 23 1.22 16.11 -13.70
C ALA A 23 -0.14 16.78 -14.02
N PHE A 24 -0.98 17.00 -13.00
CA PHE A 24 -2.24 17.71 -13.14
C PHE A 24 -2.03 19.13 -13.66
N PHE A 25 -1.14 19.91 -13.04
CA PHE A 25 -0.85 21.29 -13.46
C PHE A 25 -0.22 21.35 -14.85
N ALA A 26 0.68 20.42 -15.17
CA ALA A 26 1.30 20.34 -16.49
C ALA A 26 0.25 20.10 -17.59
N LEU A 27 -0.73 19.23 -17.34
CA LEU A 27 -1.82 18.98 -18.29
C LEU A 27 -2.82 20.13 -18.35
N GLN A 28 -3.13 20.76 -17.21
CA GLN A 28 -4.00 21.93 -17.14
C GLN A 28 -3.43 23.10 -17.95
N ARG A 29 -2.11 23.32 -17.89
CA ARG A 29 -1.40 24.43 -18.54
C ARG A 29 -0.70 24.01 -19.84
N SER A 30 -1.06 22.86 -20.43
CA SER A 30 -0.36 22.28 -21.58
C SER A 30 -0.20 23.24 -22.76
N GLY A 31 -1.20 24.10 -23.01
CA GLY A 31 -1.13 25.14 -24.04
C GLY A 31 -0.09 26.24 -23.78
N ALA A 32 0.00 26.77 -22.56
CA ALA A 32 0.98 27.80 -22.19
C ALA A 32 2.40 27.24 -22.19
N LEU A 33 2.58 26.01 -21.69
CA LEU A 33 3.86 25.29 -21.72
C LEU A 33 4.32 25.03 -23.16
N ALA A 34 3.40 24.63 -24.04
CA ALA A 34 3.70 24.43 -25.46
C ALA A 34 4.06 25.75 -26.18
N ALA A 35 3.52 26.88 -25.73
CA ALA A 35 3.84 28.21 -26.27
C ALA A 35 5.17 28.79 -25.74
N GLY A 36 5.85 28.11 -24.81
CA GLY A 36 7.08 28.58 -24.20
C GLY A 36 6.90 29.68 -23.14
N ASP A 37 5.65 29.95 -22.73
CA ASP A 37 5.33 30.91 -21.68
C ASP A 37 5.44 30.26 -20.30
N TRP A 38 6.68 29.98 -19.90
CA TRP A 38 6.98 29.32 -18.63
C TRP A 38 6.69 30.24 -17.43
N LEU A 39 6.86 31.55 -17.57
CA LEU A 39 6.62 32.51 -16.48
C LEU A 39 5.11 32.71 -16.24
N GLY A 40 4.33 32.91 -17.31
CA GLY A 40 2.87 33.03 -17.22
C GLY A 40 2.18 31.74 -16.75
N ALA A 41 2.82 30.58 -16.95
CA ALA A 41 2.33 29.30 -16.39
C ALA A 41 2.37 29.27 -14.84
N PHE A 42 3.20 30.09 -14.20
CA PHE A 42 3.33 30.17 -12.73
C PHE A 42 2.72 31.43 -12.10
N ASP A 43 2.36 32.45 -12.89
CA ASP A 43 1.81 33.72 -12.39
C ASP A 43 0.47 33.56 -11.65
N ASP A 44 -0.29 32.50 -11.95
CA ASP A 44 -1.57 32.18 -11.32
C ASP A 44 -1.44 31.03 -10.31
N TRP A 45 -0.51 31.16 -9.37
CA TRP A 45 -0.33 30.19 -8.28
C TRP A 45 -1.58 30.07 -7.38
N GLN A 46 -2.45 31.09 -7.38
CA GLN A 46 -3.71 31.07 -6.65
C GLN A 46 -4.68 30.01 -7.20
N SER A 47 -4.64 29.74 -8.51
CA SER A 47 -5.36 28.61 -9.11
C SER A 47 -4.90 27.23 -8.59
N ALA A 48 -3.70 27.15 -8.00
CA ALA A 48 -3.16 25.92 -7.42
C ALA A 48 -3.61 25.69 -5.97
N ALA A 49 -4.15 26.71 -5.28
CA ALA A 49 -4.53 26.62 -3.88
C ALA A 49 -5.60 25.54 -3.58
N PRO A 50 -6.67 25.37 -4.40
CA PRO A 50 -7.65 24.30 -4.18
C PRO A 50 -7.03 22.89 -4.28
N ALA A 51 -6.08 22.69 -5.20
CA ALA A 51 -5.39 21.41 -5.36
C ALA A 51 -4.43 21.13 -4.19
N ALA A 52 -3.75 22.17 -3.67
CA ALA A 52 -2.92 22.08 -2.48
C ALA A 52 -3.73 21.79 -1.21
N LEU A 53 -4.94 22.36 -1.07
CA LEU A 53 -5.87 22.00 -0.01
C LEU A 53 -6.35 20.54 -0.16
N GLY A 54 -6.57 20.09 -1.39
CA GLY A 54 -6.85 18.69 -1.71
C GLY A 54 -5.76 17.73 -1.22
N LEU A 55 -4.48 18.11 -1.28
CA LEU A 55 -3.35 17.30 -0.79
C LEU A 55 -3.44 17.04 0.71
N ILE A 56 -3.66 18.10 1.49
CA ILE A 56 -3.78 18.01 2.95
C ILE A 56 -4.99 17.13 3.29
N PHE A 57 -6.10 17.35 2.59
CA PHE A 57 -7.33 16.60 2.79
C PHE A 57 -7.16 15.10 2.45
N ILE A 58 -6.49 14.77 1.35
CA ILE A 58 -6.17 13.38 0.96
C ILE A 58 -5.33 12.69 2.05
N GLY A 59 -4.31 13.37 2.58
CA GLY A 59 -3.48 12.85 3.66
C GLY A 59 -4.29 12.56 4.93
N ILE A 60 -5.18 13.47 5.31
CA ILE A 60 -6.08 13.32 6.47
C ILE A 60 -7.03 12.14 6.24
N LEU A 61 -7.70 12.06 5.09
CA LEU A 61 -8.61 10.97 4.76
C LEU A 61 -7.91 9.61 4.82
N ASN A 62 -6.67 9.51 4.31
CA ASN A 62 -5.88 8.29 4.40
C ASN A 62 -5.55 7.88 5.84
N ALA A 63 -5.42 8.84 6.76
CA ALA A 63 -5.18 8.58 8.17
C ALA A 63 -6.44 8.10 8.92
N GLN A 64 -7.63 8.56 8.50
CA GLN A 64 -8.91 8.21 9.11
C GLN A 64 -9.41 6.80 8.78
N VAL A 65 -8.91 6.20 7.70
CA VAL A 65 -9.37 4.89 7.24
C VAL A 65 -8.49 3.78 7.82
N ASP A 66 -9.14 2.80 8.42
CA ASP A 66 -8.50 1.67 9.08
C ASP A 66 -7.85 0.71 8.06
N ALA A 67 -6.90 -0.10 8.55
CA ALA A 67 -6.15 -1.03 7.73
C ALA A 67 -7.02 -2.11 7.05
N LEU A 68 -8.14 -2.50 7.67
CA LEU A 68 -9.04 -3.52 7.13
C LEU A 68 -9.79 -2.97 5.92
N THR A 69 -10.32 -1.75 6.01
CA THR A 69 -10.99 -1.08 4.89
C THR A 69 -10.08 -0.91 3.68
N LYS A 70 -8.82 -0.50 3.90
CA LYS A 70 -7.83 -0.45 2.80
C LYS A 70 -7.56 -1.83 2.21
N ALA A 71 -7.46 -2.87 3.05
CA ALA A 71 -7.30 -4.23 2.57
C ALA A 71 -8.51 -4.72 1.76
N ARG A 72 -9.75 -4.36 2.13
CA ARG A 72 -10.95 -4.70 1.35
C ARG A 72 -10.88 -4.12 -0.06
N LEU A 73 -10.50 -2.86 -0.19
CA LEU A 73 -10.28 -2.20 -1.48
C LEU A 73 -9.22 -2.94 -2.31
N ILE A 74 -8.10 -3.30 -1.68
CA ILE A 74 -6.98 -3.92 -2.39
C ILE A 74 -7.29 -5.34 -2.79
N TYR A 75 -7.79 -6.17 -1.89
CA TYR A 75 -8.05 -7.58 -2.17
C TYR A 75 -9.40 -7.82 -2.83
N LEU A 76 -10.26 -6.79 -2.93
CA LEU A 76 -11.63 -6.87 -3.42
C LEU A 76 -12.43 -7.96 -2.68
N ARG A 77 -12.22 -8.05 -1.37
CA ARG A 77 -12.84 -9.02 -0.48
C ARG A 77 -13.52 -8.29 0.66
N ILE A 78 -14.76 -8.65 0.95
CA ILE A 78 -15.51 -8.06 2.07
C ILE A 78 -15.10 -8.73 3.40
N ASN A 79 -15.01 -10.05 3.39
CA ASN A 79 -14.66 -10.88 4.54
C ASN A 79 -13.20 -11.34 4.45
N ASP A 80 -12.51 -11.38 5.58
CA ASP A 80 -11.11 -11.80 5.73
C ASP A 80 -10.15 -11.22 4.65
N PRO A 81 -10.10 -9.89 4.48
CA PRO A 81 -9.35 -9.25 3.39
C PRO A 81 -7.83 -9.22 3.61
N LEU A 82 -7.34 -9.69 4.76
CA LEU A 82 -5.93 -9.62 5.11
C LEU A 82 -5.12 -10.71 4.37
N PRO A 83 -3.86 -10.43 3.99
CA PRO A 83 -3.04 -11.41 3.26
C PRO A 83 -2.82 -12.72 4.02
N GLY A 84 -2.80 -12.67 5.36
CA GLY A 84 -2.64 -13.83 6.22
C GLY A 84 -3.80 -14.82 6.18
N ALA A 85 -4.96 -14.43 5.63
CA ALA A 85 -6.14 -15.28 5.53
C ALA A 85 -5.95 -16.50 4.61
N GLU A 86 -4.95 -16.49 3.74
CA GLU A 86 -4.60 -17.63 2.87
C GLU A 86 -3.17 -18.11 3.10
N ALA A 87 -2.61 -17.84 4.29
CA ALA A 87 -1.21 -18.11 4.61
C ALA A 87 -0.82 -19.58 4.46
N PHE A 88 -1.66 -20.51 4.90
CA PHE A 88 -1.32 -21.94 4.97
C PHE A 88 -1.99 -22.77 3.88
N THR A 89 -3.08 -22.29 3.28
CA THR A 89 -3.78 -23.01 2.21
C THR A 89 -3.32 -22.63 0.81
N ARG A 90 -2.72 -21.44 0.62
CA ARG A 90 -2.33 -20.94 -0.70
C ARG A 90 -0.91 -20.38 -0.75
N TRP A 91 -0.57 -19.44 0.13
CA TRP A 91 0.68 -18.69 0.01
C TRP A 91 1.89 -19.48 0.46
N GLY A 92 1.81 -20.14 1.62
CA GLY A 92 2.87 -20.99 2.15
C GLY A 92 3.19 -22.17 1.22
N PRO A 93 2.22 -23.04 0.88
CA PRO A 93 2.47 -24.18 -0.02
C PRO A 93 3.00 -23.79 -1.40
N GLY A 94 2.67 -22.58 -1.88
CA GLY A 94 3.11 -22.07 -3.19
C GLY A 94 4.43 -21.31 -3.19
N ASP A 95 5.17 -21.28 -2.08
CA ASP A 95 6.47 -20.62 -1.97
C ASP A 95 7.53 -21.61 -1.50
N GLU A 96 8.49 -21.92 -2.37
CA GLU A 96 9.54 -22.93 -2.14
C GLU A 96 10.44 -22.63 -0.93
N ARG A 97 10.48 -21.38 -0.46
CA ARG A 97 11.27 -20.97 0.71
C ARG A 97 10.58 -21.33 2.01
N VAL A 98 9.30 -21.72 1.97
CA VAL A 98 8.49 -22.03 3.13
C VAL A 98 8.47 -23.53 3.36
N ASP A 99 9.13 -23.98 4.43
CA ASP A 99 9.05 -25.36 4.87
C ASP A 99 7.74 -25.62 5.64
N MET A 100 6.72 -26.07 4.90
CA MET A 100 5.41 -26.40 5.47
C MET A 100 5.48 -27.56 6.47
N SER A 101 6.45 -28.47 6.34
CA SER A 101 6.60 -29.62 7.24
C SER A 101 7.15 -29.17 8.60
N ALA A 102 8.16 -28.30 8.60
CA ALA A 102 8.71 -27.69 9.81
C ALA A 102 7.65 -26.83 10.53
N LEU A 103 6.84 -26.07 9.77
CA LEU A 103 5.75 -25.28 10.33
C LEU A 103 4.67 -26.16 10.96
N ALA A 104 4.28 -27.26 10.31
CA ALA A 104 3.30 -28.20 10.85
C ALA A 104 3.79 -28.87 12.13
N ALA A 105 5.07 -29.28 12.17
CA ALA A 105 5.70 -29.85 13.36
C ALA A 105 5.75 -28.85 14.53
N LYS A 106 6.03 -27.56 14.24
CA LYS A 106 6.21 -26.52 15.26
C LYS A 106 4.90 -25.98 15.83
N PHE A 107 3.90 -25.76 14.98
CA PHE A 107 2.68 -25.06 15.40
C PHE A 107 1.47 -25.97 15.61
N SER A 108 1.57 -27.26 15.23
CA SER A 108 0.49 -28.26 15.23
C SER A 108 -0.74 -27.83 14.41
N ALA A 109 -1.34 -28.76 13.64
CA ALA A 109 -2.54 -28.55 12.83
C ALA A 109 -2.68 -27.17 12.15
N LEU A 110 -2.06 -27.02 10.98
CA LEU A 110 -2.17 -25.77 10.21
C LEU A 110 -3.64 -25.50 9.84
N PRO A 111 -4.18 -24.31 10.19
CA PRO A 111 -5.59 -24.02 10.02
C PRO A 111 -5.96 -23.88 8.54
N ILE A 112 -7.24 -24.17 8.24
CA ILE A 112 -7.81 -24.08 6.89
C ILE A 112 -8.78 -22.89 6.77
N THR A 113 -9.43 -22.49 7.86
CA THR A 113 -10.37 -21.35 7.84
C THR A 113 -9.63 -20.01 7.70
N ALA A 114 -10.16 -19.08 6.92
CA ALA A 114 -9.52 -17.79 6.64
C ALA A 114 -9.17 -17.01 7.92
N ALA A 115 -10.11 -16.95 8.87
CA ALA A 115 -9.90 -16.27 10.15
C ALA A 115 -8.82 -16.94 11.00
N ASP A 116 -8.79 -18.27 11.10
CA ASP A 116 -7.77 -18.99 11.86
C ASP A 116 -6.39 -18.92 11.21
N GLN A 117 -6.34 -18.98 9.88
CA GLN A 117 -5.10 -18.75 9.13
C GLN A 117 -4.52 -17.38 9.45
N ASN A 118 -5.33 -16.32 9.38
CA ASN A 118 -4.85 -14.98 9.70
C ASN A 118 -4.43 -14.85 11.18
N ARG A 119 -5.18 -15.46 12.12
CA ARG A 119 -4.82 -15.46 13.55
C ARG A 119 -3.48 -16.14 13.81
N LEU A 120 -3.27 -17.36 13.29
CA LEU A 120 -2.01 -18.07 13.47
C LEU A 120 -0.86 -17.34 12.77
N TRP A 121 -1.07 -16.92 11.51
CA TRP A 121 -0.06 -16.15 10.78
C TRP A 121 0.35 -14.88 11.52
N TYR A 122 -0.60 -14.12 12.07
CA TYR A 122 -0.27 -12.90 12.82
C TYR A 122 0.58 -13.20 14.06
N ARG A 123 0.28 -14.28 14.81
CA ARG A 123 1.13 -14.72 15.94
C ARG A 123 2.54 -15.07 15.49
N ILE A 124 2.68 -15.76 14.35
CA ILE A 124 3.98 -16.07 13.75
C ILE A 124 4.71 -14.79 13.35
N PHE A 125 4.06 -13.92 12.59
CA PHE A 125 4.61 -12.63 12.18
C PHE A 125 5.14 -11.85 13.38
N LYS A 126 4.38 -11.74 14.47
CA LYS A 126 4.81 -11.02 15.68
C LYS A 126 6.04 -11.65 16.37
N SER A 127 6.29 -12.95 16.22
CA SER A 127 7.50 -13.58 16.78
C SER A 127 8.75 -13.37 15.92
N VAL A 128 8.58 -13.04 14.63
CA VAL A 128 9.68 -12.83 13.67
C VAL A 128 9.73 -11.40 13.12
N GLU A 129 8.93 -10.47 13.64
CA GLU A 129 8.79 -9.10 13.11
C GLU A 129 10.11 -8.31 13.10
N SER A 130 11.01 -8.60 14.05
CA SER A 130 12.34 -7.98 14.15
C SER A 130 13.36 -8.53 13.16
N ASP A 131 13.03 -9.58 12.41
CA ASP A 131 13.87 -10.06 11.32
C ASP A 131 13.93 -9.02 10.21
N ALA A 132 15.13 -8.66 9.76
CA ALA A 132 15.33 -7.60 8.75
C ALA A 132 14.56 -7.88 7.45
N GLY A 133 14.45 -9.15 7.03
CA GLY A 133 13.71 -9.54 5.84
C GLY A 133 12.20 -9.36 6.02
N VAL A 134 11.68 -9.72 7.20
CA VAL A 134 10.27 -9.56 7.56
C VAL A 134 9.92 -8.08 7.72
N GLU A 135 10.75 -7.30 8.40
CA GLU A 135 10.56 -5.86 8.59
C GLU A 135 10.52 -5.14 7.23
N HIS A 136 11.47 -5.44 6.34
CA HIS A 136 11.49 -4.88 4.99
C HIS A 136 10.23 -5.25 4.20
N ALA A 137 9.82 -6.52 4.21
CA ALA A 137 8.60 -6.95 3.52
C ALA A 137 7.34 -6.28 4.11
N HIS A 138 7.31 -6.06 5.43
CA HIS A 138 6.21 -5.38 6.11
C HIS A 138 6.12 -3.91 5.68
N ARG A 139 7.25 -3.21 5.65
CA ARG A 139 7.35 -1.82 5.20
C ARG A 139 6.83 -1.63 3.78
N GLU A 140 7.24 -2.49 2.86
CA GLU A 140 6.82 -2.42 1.45
C GLU A 140 5.33 -2.72 1.30
N TYR A 141 4.78 -3.67 2.08
CA TYR A 141 3.34 -3.91 2.11
C TYR A 141 2.57 -2.69 2.64
N LEU A 142 3.00 -2.08 3.75
CA LEU A 142 2.36 -0.90 4.30
C LEU A 142 2.36 0.27 3.30
N PHE A 143 3.51 0.52 2.66
CA PHE A 143 3.64 1.57 1.66
C PHE A 143 2.68 1.36 0.49
N THR A 144 2.74 0.19 -0.16
CA THR A 144 1.95 -0.08 -1.36
C THR A 144 0.45 -0.17 -1.07
N ARG A 145 0.06 -0.65 0.13
CA ARG A 145 -1.33 -0.64 0.59
C ARG A 145 -1.87 0.78 0.75
N ASP A 146 -1.12 1.63 1.44
CA ASP A 146 -1.54 3.02 1.66
C ASP A 146 -1.48 3.83 0.35
N TYR A 147 -0.53 3.55 -0.55
CA TYR A 147 -0.50 4.13 -1.89
C TYR A 147 -1.72 3.72 -2.72
N ALA A 148 -2.10 2.44 -2.74
CA ALA A 148 -3.31 2.01 -3.46
C ALA A 148 -4.57 2.73 -2.97
N PHE A 149 -4.67 2.94 -1.66
CA PHE A 149 -5.78 3.71 -1.10
C PHE A 149 -5.74 5.20 -1.51
N LEU A 150 -4.57 5.83 -1.45
CA LEU A 150 -4.39 7.21 -1.95
C LEU A 150 -4.75 7.33 -3.43
N ALA A 151 -4.28 6.41 -4.27
CA ALA A 151 -4.61 6.39 -5.69
C ALA A 151 -6.12 6.29 -5.92
N ALA A 152 -6.84 5.51 -5.11
CA ALA A 152 -8.30 5.46 -5.16
C ALA A 152 -8.96 6.79 -4.76
N LEU A 153 -8.45 7.49 -3.74
CA LEU A 153 -8.96 8.81 -3.34
C LEU A 153 -8.69 9.90 -4.39
N MET A 154 -7.60 9.80 -5.12
CA MET A 154 -7.22 10.77 -6.15
C MET A 154 -8.14 10.72 -7.37
N ILE A 155 -8.79 9.59 -7.65
CA ILE A 155 -9.74 9.47 -8.76
C ILE A 155 -10.92 10.44 -8.61
N PRO A 156 -11.72 10.40 -7.52
CA PRO A 156 -12.79 11.37 -7.37
C PRO A 156 -12.24 12.79 -7.19
N ILE A 157 -11.16 13.00 -6.44
CA ILE A 157 -10.70 14.37 -6.15
C ILE A 157 -10.08 15.01 -7.40
N LEU A 158 -9.03 14.43 -7.96
CA LEU A 158 -8.32 15.00 -9.11
C LEU A 158 -9.01 14.69 -10.44
N GLY A 159 -9.65 13.53 -10.57
CA GLY A 159 -10.39 13.17 -11.79
C GLY A 159 -11.61 14.07 -12.01
N LEU A 160 -12.42 14.35 -10.98
CA LEU A 160 -13.53 15.31 -11.11
C LEU A 160 -13.00 16.72 -11.37
N SER A 161 -11.96 17.18 -10.67
CA SER A 161 -11.35 18.49 -10.93
C SER A 161 -10.84 18.62 -12.38
N ALA A 162 -10.30 17.55 -12.97
CA ALA A 162 -9.82 17.55 -14.34
C ALA A 162 -10.94 17.80 -15.35
N LEU A 163 -12.17 17.32 -15.09
CA LEU A 163 -13.31 17.52 -15.99
C LEU A 163 -13.69 19.01 -16.17
N PHE A 164 -13.44 19.84 -15.16
CA PHE A 164 -13.78 21.27 -15.18
C PHE A 164 -12.58 22.17 -15.48
N SER A 165 -11.36 21.69 -15.23
CA SER A 165 -10.17 22.53 -15.24
C SER A 165 -9.30 22.35 -16.48
N PHE A 166 -9.43 21.23 -17.19
CA PHE A 166 -8.53 20.92 -18.30
C PHE A 166 -8.98 21.52 -19.64
N PRO A 167 -8.04 21.83 -20.55
CA PRO A 167 -8.35 22.48 -21.83
C PRO A 167 -9.25 21.67 -22.76
N SER A 168 -9.28 20.34 -22.63
CA SER A 168 -10.13 19.48 -23.44
C SER A 168 -10.51 18.17 -22.73
N ALA A 169 -11.61 17.57 -23.17
CA ALA A 169 -12.06 16.25 -22.68
C ALA A 169 -11.02 15.14 -22.90
N GLY A 170 -10.20 15.24 -23.96
CA GLY A 170 -9.11 14.31 -24.22
C GLY A 170 -8.04 14.31 -23.13
N HIS A 171 -7.64 15.49 -22.64
CA HIS A 171 -6.69 15.61 -21.52
C HIS A 171 -7.29 15.03 -20.24
N ALA A 172 -8.57 15.32 -19.97
CA ALA A 172 -9.24 14.84 -18.76
C ALA A 172 -9.40 13.31 -18.78
N ALA A 173 -9.73 12.73 -19.94
CA ALA A 173 -9.81 11.29 -20.14
C ALA A 173 -8.45 10.60 -19.98
N LEU A 174 -7.39 11.16 -20.57
CA LEU A 174 -6.02 10.64 -20.46
C LEU A 174 -5.57 10.62 -18.99
N TYR A 175 -5.75 11.73 -18.27
CA TYR A 175 -5.34 11.84 -16.88
C TYR A 175 -6.15 10.91 -15.97
N SER A 176 -7.47 10.83 -16.18
CA SER A 176 -8.34 9.90 -15.43
C SER A 176 -7.95 8.45 -15.68
N ALA A 177 -7.63 8.08 -16.93
CA ALA A 177 -7.12 6.75 -17.27
C ALA A 177 -5.78 6.46 -16.58
N ALA A 178 -4.88 7.44 -16.49
CA ALA A 178 -3.63 7.31 -15.76
C ALA A 178 -3.84 7.09 -14.26
N LEU A 179 -4.78 7.80 -13.62
CA LEU A 179 -5.13 7.59 -12.21
C LEU A 179 -5.71 6.18 -11.95
N VAL A 180 -6.57 5.69 -12.84
CA VAL A 180 -7.10 4.32 -12.77
C VAL A 180 -5.97 3.30 -12.96
N GLY A 181 -5.08 3.52 -13.92
CA GLY A 181 -3.88 2.70 -14.12
C GLY A 181 -3.00 2.66 -12.86
N GLN A 182 -2.78 3.81 -12.23
CA GLN A 182 -2.05 3.94 -10.97
C GLN A 182 -2.70 3.12 -9.85
N LEU A 183 -4.03 3.19 -9.69
CA LEU A 183 -4.75 2.37 -8.72
C LEU A 183 -4.57 0.87 -8.99
N ILE A 184 -4.72 0.42 -10.23
CA ILE A 184 -4.58 -0.99 -10.59
C ILE A 184 -3.17 -1.49 -10.29
N LEU A 185 -2.14 -0.73 -10.68
CA LEU A 185 -0.74 -1.10 -10.48
C LEU A 185 -0.36 -1.12 -9.00
N SER A 186 -0.73 -0.08 -8.24
CA SER A 186 -0.47 -0.02 -6.80
C SER A 186 -1.23 -1.10 -6.03
N ALA A 187 -2.49 -1.40 -6.38
CA ALA A 187 -3.24 -2.50 -5.77
C ALA A 187 -2.60 -3.88 -6.07
N ARG A 188 -2.12 -4.10 -7.30
CA ARG A 188 -1.37 -5.33 -7.65
C ARG A 188 -0.07 -5.43 -6.85
N ALA A 189 0.67 -4.33 -6.73
CA ALA A 189 1.88 -4.28 -5.92
C ALA A 189 1.58 -4.61 -4.45
N ALA A 190 0.53 -4.01 -3.87
CA ALA A 190 0.11 -4.30 -2.49
C ALA A 190 -0.22 -5.77 -2.26
N ARG A 191 -0.93 -6.43 -3.20
CA ARG A 191 -1.20 -7.87 -3.12
C ARG A 191 0.09 -8.69 -3.16
N HIS A 192 1.02 -8.33 -4.06
CA HIS A 192 2.31 -9.00 -4.20
C HIS A 192 3.17 -8.85 -2.94
N HIS A 193 3.31 -7.63 -2.42
CA HIS A 193 4.06 -7.38 -1.17
C HIS A 193 3.39 -8.01 0.04
N GLY A 194 2.05 -8.06 0.10
CA GLY A 194 1.32 -8.78 1.13
C GLY A 194 1.62 -10.29 1.12
N ARG A 195 1.62 -10.93 -0.05
CA ARG A 195 2.06 -12.33 -0.20
C ARG A 195 3.51 -12.50 0.25
N ARG A 196 4.41 -11.63 -0.21
CA ARG A 196 5.84 -11.69 0.15
C ARG A 196 6.05 -11.55 1.65
N LEU A 197 5.33 -10.66 2.32
CA LEU A 197 5.34 -10.51 3.77
C LEU A 197 4.91 -11.82 4.45
N VAL A 198 3.80 -12.42 4.00
CA VAL A 198 3.31 -13.69 4.54
C VAL A 198 4.36 -14.78 4.41
N CYS A 199 4.83 -15.06 3.19
CA CYS A 199 5.78 -16.13 2.93
C CYS A 199 7.13 -15.90 3.61
N THR A 200 7.60 -14.65 3.70
CA THR A 200 8.87 -14.34 4.39
C THR A 200 8.77 -14.60 5.89
N ALA A 201 7.66 -14.19 6.52
CA ALA A 201 7.43 -14.48 7.94
C ALA A 201 7.35 -15.99 8.21
N LEU A 202 6.66 -16.74 7.34
CA LEU A 202 6.57 -18.20 7.44
C LEU A 202 7.92 -18.88 7.26
N ALA A 203 8.71 -18.49 6.25
CA ALA A 203 10.02 -19.04 5.97
C ALA A 203 10.99 -18.82 7.15
N VAL A 204 11.07 -17.59 7.68
CA VAL A 204 11.90 -17.26 8.84
C VAL A 204 11.45 -18.05 10.07
N ALA A 205 10.14 -18.16 10.31
CA ALA A 205 9.63 -18.88 11.47
C ALA A 205 9.87 -20.39 11.41
N GLY A 206 9.80 -20.98 10.21
CA GLY A 206 10.11 -22.39 9.96
C GLY A 206 11.60 -22.70 10.12
N ALA A 207 12.48 -21.78 9.69
CA ALA A 207 13.93 -21.93 9.81
C ALA A 207 14.46 -21.75 11.24
N ARG A 208 13.76 -20.97 12.09
CA ARG A 208 14.17 -20.76 13.50
C ARG A 208 14.01 -22.04 14.32
N THR A 209 15.13 -22.57 14.81
CA THR A 209 15.23 -23.77 15.66
C THR A 209 14.89 -23.56 17.14
N GLU A 210 14.54 -22.35 17.56
CA GLU A 210 14.26 -22.06 18.97
C GLU A 210 12.98 -22.77 19.45
N GLY A 211 13.17 -23.70 20.38
CA GLY A 211 12.16 -24.29 21.25
C GLY A 211 11.53 -23.25 22.21
N PRO A 212 10.56 -23.66 23.05
CA PRO A 212 9.80 -22.75 23.90
C PRO A 212 10.72 -21.84 24.72
N ARG A 213 10.46 -20.53 24.62
CA ARG A 213 11.13 -19.42 25.31
C ARG A 213 11.52 -19.83 26.73
N ALA A 214 12.81 -19.91 27.00
CA ALA A 214 13.32 -20.13 28.35
C ALA A 214 12.70 -19.09 29.29
N ALA A 215 12.13 -19.58 30.40
CA ALA A 215 11.54 -18.75 31.44
C ALA A 215 12.56 -17.71 31.89
N VAL A 216 12.10 -16.46 31.98
CA VAL A 216 12.86 -15.38 32.61
C VAL A 216 13.04 -15.77 34.08
N PRO A 217 14.28 -15.93 34.60
CA PRO A 217 14.48 -16.15 36.03
C PRO A 217 14.06 -14.87 36.78
N ALA A 218 13.36 -15.10 37.89
CA ALA A 218 12.79 -14.08 38.78
C ALA A 218 13.83 -13.16 39.42
#